data_AF-A0A436VRM5-F1
#
_entry.id   AF-A0A436VRM5-F1
#
_cell.length_a   1.000
_cell.length_b   1.000
_cell.length_c   1.000
_cell.angle_alpha   90.00
_cell.angle_beta   90.00
_cell.angle_gamma   90.00
#
_symmetry.space_group_name_H-M   'P 1'
#
loop_
_entity.id
_entity.type
_entity.pdbx_description
1 polymer ?
#
loop_
_entity_poly.entity_id
_entity_poly.type
_entity_poly.pdbx_seq_one_letter_code
_entity_poly.pdbx_strand_id
1 'polypeptide(L)'
;MVHPTITGVGERLRQRRFIGVMLAAPFLAAGAAVTLVTSSLGAAVTVTAIFAAFGLCWFAALLVAASGRMALVGRAALLFGGLALAGAIFAAGGLASPVALLALTLPFEAWWIGGSRRAALWGALSALGAVLLQLFAGPLLPLGSAGIAAWHWLLPLAWALTLVPRLNSLRDPGNTQPVSLARDRLE
;
A
#
# COMPACT_ATOMS: atom_id res chain seq x y z
N MET A 1 6.46 -10.98 12.81
CA MET A 1 7.49 -11.92 12.32
C MET A 1 8.61 -11.11 11.69
N VAL A 2 9.86 -11.40 12.04
CA VAL A 2 11.07 -10.69 11.56
C VAL A 2 12.11 -11.76 11.29
N HIS A 3 12.86 -11.64 10.19
CA HIS A 3 13.82 -12.67 9.82
C HIS A 3 14.95 -12.74 10.88
N PRO A 4 15.34 -13.94 11.36
CA PRO A 4 16.24 -14.09 12.50
C PRO A 4 17.63 -13.47 12.28
N THR A 5 18.11 -13.42 11.03
CA THR A 5 19.42 -12.84 10.69
C THR A 5 19.46 -11.31 10.70
N ILE A 6 18.32 -10.63 10.76
CA ILE A 6 18.31 -9.16 10.89
C ILE A 6 18.58 -8.84 12.35
N THR A 7 19.74 -8.28 12.67
CA THR A 7 20.15 -7.94 14.05
C THR A 7 19.94 -6.46 14.37
N GLY A 8 19.93 -5.60 13.36
CA GLY A 8 19.73 -4.15 13.53
C GLY A 8 18.30 -3.79 13.92
N VAL A 9 18.13 -3.12 15.06
CA VAL A 9 16.82 -2.67 15.59
C VAL A 9 16.03 -1.86 14.57
N GLY A 10 16.69 -0.95 13.86
CA GLY A 10 16.06 -0.13 12.82
C GLY A 10 15.55 -0.95 11.62
N GLU A 11 16.29 -1.97 11.20
CA GLU A 11 15.95 -2.81 10.06
C GLU A 11 14.81 -3.79 10.40
N ARG A 12 14.79 -4.31 11.64
CA ARG A 12 13.66 -5.07 12.18
C ARG A 12 12.37 -4.27 12.19
N LEU A 13 12.43 -3.00 12.59
CA LEU A 13 11.27 -2.10 12.59
C LEU A 13 10.75 -1.84 11.17
N ARG A 14 11.63 -1.60 10.20
CA ARG A 14 11.26 -1.44 8.78
C ARG A 14 10.57 -2.70 8.25
N GLN A 15 11.11 -3.88 8.54
CA GLN A 15 10.53 -5.15 8.11
C GLN A 15 9.13 -5.36 8.71
N ARG A 16 8.94 -5.07 10.01
CA ARG A 16 7.63 -5.14 10.67
C ARG A 16 6.61 -4.21 10.04
N ARG A 17 6.99 -2.95 9.78
CA ARG A 17 6.11 -1.96 9.12
C ARG A 17 5.72 -2.41 7.73
N PHE A 18 6.67 -2.90 6.93
CA PHE A 18 6.40 -3.42 5.59
C PHE A 18 5.42 -4.60 5.61
N ILE A 19 5.68 -5.61 6.46
CA ILE A 19 4.80 -6.77 6.60
C ILE A 19 3.40 -6.32 7.04
N GLY A 20 3.31 -5.43 8.03
CA GLY A 20 2.03 -4.89 8.49
C GLY A 20 1.24 -4.18 7.38
N VAL A 21 1.91 -3.36 6.58
CA VAL A 21 1.28 -2.68 5.42
C VAL A 21 0.84 -3.68 4.37
N MET A 22 1.66 -4.66 4.01
CA MET A 22 1.29 -5.71 3.05
C MET A 22 0.16 -6.61 3.56
N LEU A 23 0.02 -6.82 4.86
CA LEU A 23 -1.13 -7.57 5.40
C LEU A 23 -2.42 -6.74 5.37
N ALA A 24 -2.35 -5.42 5.53
CA ALA A 24 -3.51 -4.53 5.58
C ALA A 24 -3.95 -4.00 4.21
N ALA A 25 -3.01 -3.74 3.30
CA ALA A 25 -3.25 -3.21 1.96
C ALA A 25 -4.33 -3.96 1.15
N PRO A 26 -4.39 -5.30 1.11
CA PRO A 26 -5.36 -5.99 0.27
C PRO A 26 -6.81 -5.74 0.69
N PHE A 27 -7.09 -5.37 1.94
CA PHE A 27 -8.45 -5.02 2.38
C PHE A 27 -8.93 -3.69 1.77
N LEU A 28 -8.06 -2.68 1.75
CA LEU A 28 -8.37 -1.41 1.07
C LEU A 28 -8.46 -1.62 -0.45
N ALA A 29 -7.56 -2.42 -1.03
CA ALA A 29 -7.58 -2.74 -2.45
C ALA A 29 -8.85 -3.51 -2.85
N ALA A 30 -9.32 -4.45 -2.02
CA ALA A 30 -10.55 -5.18 -2.25
C ALA A 30 -11.78 -4.25 -2.19
N GLY A 31 -11.85 -3.34 -1.22
CA GLY A 31 -12.90 -2.32 -1.17
C GLY A 31 -12.91 -1.42 -2.41
N ALA A 32 -11.72 -0.99 -2.87
CA ALA A 32 -11.58 -0.24 -4.12
C ALA A 32 -12.03 -1.06 -5.34
N ALA A 33 -11.67 -2.35 -5.41
CA ALA A 33 -12.10 -3.24 -6.49
C ALA A 33 -13.63 -3.38 -6.51
N VAL A 34 -14.27 -3.66 -5.38
CA VAL A 34 -15.73 -3.82 -5.32
C VAL A 34 -16.44 -2.54 -5.75
N THR A 35 -15.97 -1.39 -5.29
CA THR A 35 -16.61 -0.10 -5.54
C THR A 35 -16.41 0.38 -6.98
N LEU A 36 -15.19 0.27 -7.51
CA LEU A 36 -14.82 0.82 -8.82
C LEU A 36 -14.92 -0.18 -9.98
N VAL A 37 -14.50 -1.44 -9.76
CA VAL A 37 -14.33 -2.44 -10.83
C VAL A 37 -15.63 -3.18 -11.10
N THR A 38 -16.45 -3.44 -10.08
CA THR A 38 -17.71 -4.20 -10.28
C THR A 38 -18.66 -3.47 -11.22
N SER A 39 -18.77 -2.16 -11.06
CA SER A 39 -19.67 -1.30 -11.84
C SER A 39 -19.18 -1.06 -13.27
N SER A 40 -17.87 -1.13 -13.53
CA SER A 40 -17.27 -0.84 -14.84
C SER A 40 -16.92 -2.08 -15.66
N LEU A 41 -16.45 -3.15 -15.01
CA LEU A 41 -15.87 -4.35 -15.65
C LEU A 41 -16.55 -5.66 -15.22
N GLY A 42 -17.48 -5.59 -14.27
CA GLY A 42 -18.26 -6.73 -13.80
C GLY A 42 -17.61 -7.55 -12.68
N ALA A 43 -18.39 -8.51 -12.17
CA ALA A 43 -18.02 -9.28 -10.98
C ALA A 43 -16.79 -10.18 -11.17
N ALA A 44 -16.63 -10.80 -12.35
CA ALA A 44 -15.50 -11.70 -12.62
C ALA A 44 -14.15 -10.98 -12.49
N VAL A 45 -14.02 -9.82 -13.13
CA VAL A 45 -12.80 -9.00 -13.08
C VAL A 45 -12.54 -8.49 -11.66
N THR A 46 -13.61 -8.13 -10.93
CA THR A 46 -13.52 -7.72 -9.53
C THR A 46 -12.93 -8.82 -8.65
N VAL A 47 -13.44 -10.05 -8.78
CA VAL A 47 -12.93 -11.20 -8.03
C VAL A 47 -11.47 -11.47 -8.37
N THR A 48 -11.09 -11.44 -9.65
CA THR A 48 -9.69 -11.57 -10.07
C THR A 48 -8.80 -10.50 -9.45
N ALA A 49 -9.25 -9.23 -9.42
CA ALA A 49 -8.52 -8.13 -8.82
C ALA A 49 -8.31 -8.32 -7.31
N ILE A 50 -9.34 -8.79 -6.59
CA ILE A 50 -9.24 -9.10 -5.15
C ILE A 50 -8.21 -10.21 -4.92
N PHE A 51 -8.30 -11.33 -5.65
CA PHE A 51 -7.34 -12.43 -5.51
C PHE A 51 -5.92 -12.01 -5.86
N ALA A 52 -5.74 -11.21 -6.92
CA ALA A 52 -4.44 -10.67 -7.29
C ALA A 52 -3.87 -9.77 -6.19
N ALA A 53 -4.69 -8.87 -5.62
CA ALA A 53 -4.27 -7.98 -4.53
C ALA A 53 -3.86 -8.77 -3.28
N PHE A 54 -4.70 -9.71 -2.83
CA PHE A 54 -4.39 -10.57 -1.67
C PHE A 54 -3.15 -11.42 -1.91
N GLY A 55 -3.08 -12.11 -3.06
CA GLY A 55 -1.96 -12.97 -3.42
C GLY A 55 -0.65 -12.20 -3.47
N LEU A 56 -0.62 -11.05 -4.17
CA LEU A 56 0.61 -10.27 -4.35
C LEU A 56 1.08 -9.65 -3.02
N CYS A 57 0.16 -9.13 -2.20
CA CYS A 57 0.51 -8.52 -0.92
C CYS A 57 1.00 -9.55 0.09
N TRP A 58 0.28 -10.66 0.27
CA TRP A 58 0.70 -11.72 1.20
C TRP A 58 1.96 -12.44 0.73
N PHE A 59 2.10 -12.69 -0.58
CA PHE A 59 3.33 -13.24 -1.12
C PHE A 59 4.53 -12.32 -0.88
N ALA A 60 4.37 -11.00 -1.08
CA ALA A 60 5.42 -10.04 -0.77
C ALA A 60 5.79 -10.03 0.73
N ALA A 61 4.79 -10.10 1.61
CA ALA A 61 5.02 -10.20 3.05
C ALA A 61 5.80 -11.47 3.43
N LEU A 62 5.40 -12.62 2.88
CA LEU A 62 6.07 -13.91 3.10
C LEU A 62 7.49 -13.92 2.53
N LEU A 63 7.68 -13.39 1.32
CA LEU A 63 8.99 -13.30 0.69
C LEU A 63 9.95 -12.44 1.52
N VAL A 64 9.49 -11.30 2.05
CA VAL A 64 10.30 -10.48 2.97
C VAL A 64 10.54 -11.19 4.29
N ALA A 65 9.54 -11.85 4.86
CA ALA A 65 9.68 -12.60 6.11
C ALA A 65 10.68 -13.75 5.98
N ALA A 66 10.72 -14.43 4.83
CA ALA A 66 11.56 -15.60 4.56
C ALA A 66 12.96 -15.24 4.03
N SER A 67 13.11 -14.18 3.24
CA SER A 67 14.40 -13.84 2.60
C SER A 67 15.15 -12.69 3.27
N GLY A 68 14.47 -11.85 4.06
CA GLY A 68 15.02 -10.59 4.57
C GLY A 68 15.32 -9.53 3.51
N ARG A 69 15.11 -9.79 2.21
CA ARG A 69 15.50 -8.91 1.10
C ARG A 69 14.51 -7.79 0.83
N MET A 70 14.38 -6.87 1.77
CA MET A 70 13.37 -5.81 1.74
C MET A 70 13.52 -4.83 0.55
N ALA A 71 14.74 -4.55 0.09
CA ALA A 71 14.97 -3.57 -0.97
C ALA A 71 14.36 -3.98 -2.33
N LEU A 72 14.51 -5.25 -2.72
CA LEU A 72 14.02 -5.75 -4.00
C LEU A 72 12.49 -5.91 -3.98
N VAL A 73 11.96 -6.49 -2.90
CA VAL A 73 10.51 -6.66 -2.74
C VAL A 73 9.81 -5.31 -2.59
N GLY A 74 10.42 -4.34 -1.91
CA GLY A 74 9.89 -2.98 -1.81
C GLY A 74 9.78 -2.27 -3.16
N ARG A 75 10.76 -2.44 -4.06
CA ARG A 75 10.69 -1.88 -5.43
C ARG A 75 9.57 -2.53 -6.25
N ALA A 76 9.46 -3.86 -6.19
CA ALA A 76 8.37 -4.56 -6.86
C ALA A 76 6.99 -4.12 -6.32
N ALA A 77 6.85 -4.00 -5.01
CA ALA A 77 5.62 -3.53 -4.37
C ALA A 77 5.25 -2.10 -4.81
N LEU A 78 6.23 -1.20 -4.97
CA LEU A 78 5.98 0.15 -5.49
C LEU A 78 5.51 0.13 -6.95
N LEU A 79 6.08 -0.73 -7.78
CA LEU A 79 5.67 -0.87 -9.18
C LEU A 79 4.23 -1.40 -9.28
N PHE A 80 3.94 -2.51 -8.61
CA PHE A 80 2.59 -3.09 -8.62
C PHE A 80 1.56 -2.18 -7.94
N GLY A 81 1.95 -1.47 -6.88
CA GLY A 81 1.11 -0.46 -6.24
C GLY A 81 0.81 0.72 -7.16
N GLY A 82 1.79 1.17 -7.95
CA GLY A 82 1.60 2.20 -8.98
C GLY A 82 0.64 1.75 -10.09
N LEU A 83 0.79 0.51 -10.57
CA LEU A 83 -0.13 -0.07 -11.57
C LEU A 83 -1.56 -0.20 -11.02
N ALA A 84 -1.71 -0.70 -9.79
CA ALA A 84 -3.01 -0.80 -9.13
C ALA A 84 -3.66 0.58 -8.94
N LEU A 85 -2.88 1.59 -8.54
CA LEU A 85 -3.35 2.96 -8.42
C LEU A 85 -3.78 3.53 -9.78
N ALA A 86 -3.01 3.31 -10.84
CA ALA A 86 -3.37 3.76 -12.19
C ALA A 86 -4.70 3.15 -12.65
N GLY A 87 -4.89 1.85 -12.42
CA GLY A 87 -6.14 1.14 -12.70
C GLY A 87 -7.31 1.69 -11.89
N ALA A 88 -7.12 1.97 -10.60
CA ALA A 88 -8.14 2.55 -9.74
C ALA A 88 -8.55 3.97 -10.19
N ILE A 89 -7.59 4.84 -10.52
CA ILE A 89 -7.87 6.19 -11.02
C ILE A 89 -8.64 6.11 -12.34
N PHE A 90 -8.22 5.22 -13.24
CA PHE A 90 -8.90 5.03 -14.53
C PHE A 90 -10.34 4.55 -14.34
N ALA A 91 -10.55 3.51 -13.51
CA ALA A 91 -11.88 2.98 -13.20
C ALA A 91 -12.80 4.00 -12.53
N ALA A 92 -12.22 4.97 -11.81
CA ALA A 92 -12.97 6.03 -11.13
C ALA A 92 -13.34 7.24 -12.02
N GLY A 93 -13.03 7.18 -13.32
CA GLY A 93 -13.29 8.27 -14.27
C GLY A 93 -12.11 9.24 -14.47
N GLY A 94 -10.90 8.85 -14.05
CA GLY A 94 -9.67 9.61 -14.27
C GLY A 94 -9.29 10.56 -13.13
N LEU A 95 -8.39 11.50 -13.42
CA LEU A 95 -7.76 12.37 -12.41
C LEU A 95 -8.70 13.39 -11.75
N ALA A 96 -9.87 13.65 -12.35
CA ALA A 96 -10.90 14.49 -11.75
C ALA A 96 -11.60 13.80 -10.55
N SER A 97 -11.42 12.48 -10.40
CA SER A 97 -12.01 11.71 -9.32
C SER A 97 -11.26 11.92 -7.99
N PRO A 98 -11.98 11.92 -6.83
CA PRO A 98 -11.35 11.94 -5.50
C PRO A 98 -10.33 10.81 -5.28
N VAL A 99 -10.46 9.72 -6.03
CA VAL A 99 -9.51 8.58 -6.00
C VAL A 99 -8.08 9.01 -6.34
N ALA A 100 -7.89 10.09 -7.11
CA ALA A 100 -6.57 10.64 -7.41
C ALA A 100 -5.79 11.05 -6.14
N LEU A 101 -6.48 11.36 -5.03
CA LEU A 101 -5.83 11.63 -3.74
C LEU A 101 -5.05 10.43 -3.20
N LEU A 102 -5.41 9.20 -3.60
CA LEU A 102 -4.64 8.00 -3.26
C LEU A 102 -3.24 7.99 -3.88
N ALA A 103 -2.92 8.90 -4.80
CA ALA A 103 -1.53 9.13 -5.24
C ALA A 103 -0.60 9.51 -4.08
N LEU A 104 -1.13 10.08 -3.00
CA LEU A 104 -0.38 10.39 -1.78
C LEU A 104 -0.03 9.13 -0.96
N THR A 105 -0.71 8.00 -1.20
CA THR A 105 -0.45 6.75 -0.47
C THR A 105 0.96 6.24 -0.72
N LEU A 106 1.42 6.15 -1.97
CA LEU A 106 2.72 5.61 -2.33
C LEU A 106 3.92 6.37 -1.72
N PRO A 107 4.02 7.72 -1.82
CA PRO A 107 5.10 8.44 -1.17
C PRO A 107 5.03 8.34 0.35
N PHE A 108 3.83 8.36 0.94
CA PHE A 108 3.66 8.22 2.39
C PHE A 108 4.07 6.83 2.87
N GLU A 109 3.61 5.75 2.23
CA GLU A 109 3.94 4.37 2.60
C GLU A 109 5.44 4.10 2.43
N ALA A 110 6.04 4.57 1.35
CA ALA A 110 7.47 4.44 1.12
C ALA A 110 8.29 5.17 2.19
N TRP A 111 7.86 6.37 2.59
CA TRP A 111 8.49 7.12 3.67
C TRP A 111 8.29 6.45 5.04
N TRP A 112 7.06 6.02 5.35
CA TRP A 112 6.68 5.39 6.62
C TRP A 112 7.49 4.11 6.89
N ILE A 113 7.62 3.29 5.84
CA ILE A 113 8.34 2.03 5.87
C ILE A 113 9.85 2.27 5.80
N GLY A 114 10.30 3.14 4.90
CA GLY A 114 11.72 3.35 4.60
C GLY A 114 12.41 4.43 5.41
N GLY A 115 11.70 5.16 6.28
CA GLY A 115 12.22 6.20 7.17
C GLY A 115 13.14 7.24 6.52
N SER A 116 13.03 7.47 5.21
CA SER A 116 14.00 8.28 4.45
C SER A 116 13.33 9.07 3.35
N ARG A 117 13.87 10.26 3.05
CA ARG A 117 13.40 11.12 1.95
C ARG A 117 13.55 10.44 0.59
N ARG A 118 14.61 9.65 0.40
CA ARG A 118 14.82 8.89 -0.83
C ARG A 118 13.71 7.87 -1.08
N ALA A 119 13.23 7.17 -0.04
CA ALA A 119 12.10 6.26 -0.20
C ALA A 119 10.82 7.00 -0.60
N ALA A 120 10.56 8.16 0.01
CA ALA A 120 9.44 9.02 -0.37
C ALA A 120 9.49 9.43 -1.86
N LEU A 121 10.68 9.79 -2.37
CA LEU A 121 10.88 10.13 -3.79
C LEU A 121 10.56 8.97 -4.73
N TRP A 122 10.98 7.74 -4.39
CA TRP A 122 10.61 6.57 -5.19
C TRP A 122 9.10 6.30 -5.18
N GLY A 123 8.43 6.51 -4.04
CA GLY A 123 6.97 6.44 -3.96
C GLY A 123 6.29 7.54 -4.80
N ALA A 124 6.81 8.76 -4.77
CA ALA A 124 6.31 9.86 -5.58
C ALA A 124 6.51 9.63 -7.08
N LEU A 125 7.65 9.07 -7.48
CA LEU A 125 7.92 8.66 -8.87
C LEU A 125 6.93 7.59 -9.34
N SER A 126 6.63 6.60 -8.49
CA SER A 126 5.62 5.58 -8.81
C SER A 126 4.22 6.20 -8.97
N ALA A 127 3.82 7.09 -8.05
CA ALA A 127 2.56 7.82 -8.15
C ALA A 127 2.48 8.69 -9.42
N LEU A 128 3.57 9.38 -9.77
CA LEU A 128 3.67 10.16 -10.99
C LEU A 128 3.55 9.28 -12.23
N GLY A 129 4.18 8.09 -12.22
CA GLY A 129 3.98 7.08 -13.26
C GLY A 129 2.52 6.68 -13.43
N ALA A 130 1.80 6.46 -12.32
CA ALA A 130 0.37 6.13 -12.34
C ALA A 130 -0.50 7.26 -12.92
N VAL A 131 -0.13 8.52 -12.66
CA VAL A 131 -0.79 9.70 -13.24
C VAL A 131 -0.49 9.82 -14.74
N LEU A 132 0.77 9.64 -15.15
CA LEU A 132 1.16 9.70 -16.56
C LEU A 132 0.51 8.59 -17.40
N LEU A 133 0.31 7.41 -16.81
CA LEU A 133 -0.43 6.32 -17.44
C LEU A 133 -1.86 6.71 -17.85
N GLN A 134 -2.47 7.71 -17.19
CA GLN A 134 -3.81 8.19 -17.56
C GLN A 134 -3.85 8.84 -18.95
N LEU A 135 -2.73 9.45 -19.42
CA LEU A 135 -2.68 10.03 -20.76
C LEU A 135 -2.87 8.98 -21.87
N PHE A 136 -2.47 7.74 -21.59
CA PHE A 136 -2.56 6.63 -22.54
C PHE A 136 -3.84 5.81 -22.36
N ALA A 137 -4.54 5.96 -21.23
CA ALA A 137 -5.66 5.10 -20.89
C ALA A 137 -6.90 5.35 -21.77
N GLY A 138 -7.20 6.61 -22.13
CA GLY A 138 -8.31 6.95 -23.01
C GLY A 138 -8.18 6.38 -24.44
N PRO A 139 -7.04 6.57 -25.13
CA PRO A 139 -6.84 6.03 -26.48
C PRO A 139 -6.72 4.50 -26.56
N LEU A 140 -6.19 3.85 -25.51
CA LEU A 140 -5.88 2.41 -25.53
C LEU A 140 -7.02 1.53 -25.00
N LEU A 141 -7.89 2.08 -24.15
CA LEU A 141 -8.97 1.34 -23.50
C LEU A 141 -10.29 2.11 -23.68
N PRO A 142 -11.11 1.78 -24.70
CA PRO A 142 -12.42 2.39 -24.92
C PRO A 142 -13.46 1.84 -23.92
N LEU A 143 -13.09 1.81 -22.65
CA LEU A 143 -13.98 1.54 -21.53
C LEU A 143 -14.67 2.87 -21.22
N GLY A 144 -15.99 2.93 -21.35
CA GLY A 144 -16.76 4.15 -21.12
C GLY A 144 -16.37 4.80 -19.79
N SER A 145 -16.16 6.12 -19.78
CA SER A 145 -15.77 6.84 -18.56
C SER A 145 -16.86 6.64 -17.50
N ALA A 146 -16.54 5.90 -16.44
CA ALA A 146 -17.44 5.78 -15.30
C ALA A 146 -17.67 7.19 -14.72
N GLY A 147 -18.94 7.56 -14.54
CA GLY A 147 -19.30 8.85 -13.96
C GLY A 147 -18.73 9.00 -12.57
N ILE A 148 -18.19 10.18 -12.26
CA ILE A 148 -17.65 10.48 -10.93
C ILE A 148 -18.81 10.43 -9.93
N ALA A 149 -18.74 9.52 -8.97
CA ALA A 149 -19.76 9.35 -7.95
C ALA A 149 -19.27 9.85 -6.58
N ALA A 150 -20.20 10.35 -5.76
CA ALA A 150 -19.89 10.88 -4.43
C ALA A 150 -19.23 9.84 -3.51
N TRP A 151 -19.57 8.55 -3.65
CA TRP A 151 -19.01 7.46 -2.85
C TRP A 151 -17.53 7.18 -3.14
N HIS A 152 -16.95 7.71 -4.24
CA HIS A 152 -15.51 7.64 -4.50
C HIS A 152 -14.68 8.25 -3.36
N TRP A 153 -15.25 9.18 -2.58
CA TRP A 153 -14.63 9.77 -1.40
C TRP A 153 -14.37 8.79 -0.26
N LEU A 154 -15.12 7.67 -0.20
CA LEU A 154 -14.92 6.67 0.85
C LEU A 154 -13.53 6.05 0.77
N LEU A 155 -12.92 5.94 -0.41
CA LEU A 155 -11.60 5.34 -0.60
C LEU A 155 -10.46 6.17 0.01
N PRO A 156 -10.26 7.46 -0.35
CA PRO A 156 -9.24 8.29 0.28
C PRO A 156 -9.50 8.51 1.77
N LEU A 157 -10.77 8.58 2.20
CA LEU A 157 -11.11 8.66 3.63
C LEU A 157 -10.75 7.38 4.39
N ALA A 158 -11.06 6.20 3.84
CA ALA A 158 -10.69 4.92 4.43
C ALA A 158 -9.17 4.81 4.59
N TRP A 159 -8.41 5.24 3.57
CA TRP A 159 -6.96 5.33 3.69
C TRP A 159 -6.51 6.33 4.76
N ALA A 160 -7.07 7.54 4.80
CA ALA A 160 -6.74 8.56 5.79
C ALA A 160 -6.98 8.08 7.23
N LEU A 161 -8.03 7.30 7.47
CA LEU A 161 -8.30 6.69 8.78
C LEU A 161 -7.20 5.72 9.22
N THR A 162 -6.51 5.05 8.29
CA THR A 162 -5.36 4.19 8.63
C THR A 162 -4.15 4.98 9.13
N LEU A 163 -4.09 6.29 8.87
CA LEU A 163 -3.01 7.15 9.33
C LEU A 163 -3.10 7.43 10.83
N VAL A 164 -4.30 7.49 11.41
CA VAL A 164 -4.53 7.80 12.83
C VAL A 164 -3.70 6.91 13.77
N PRO A 165 -3.82 5.56 13.74
CA PRO A 165 -3.03 4.70 14.62
C PRO A 165 -1.53 4.77 14.32
N ARG A 166 -1.15 5.01 13.06
CA ARG A 166 0.26 5.09 12.65
C ARG A 166 0.92 6.37 13.19
N LEU A 167 0.28 7.52 13.04
CA LEU A 167 0.79 8.79 13.56
C LEU A 167 0.88 8.78 15.09
N ASN A 168 -0.09 8.16 15.78
CA ASN A 168 -0.04 7.98 17.23
C ASN A 168 1.18 7.14 17.66
N SER A 169 1.50 6.08 16.91
CA SER A 169 2.69 5.25 17.20
C SER A 169 4.03 5.98 17.03
N LEU A 170 4.09 7.07 16.26
CA LEU A 170 5.28 7.95 16.23
C LEU A 170 5.36 8.88 17.44
N ARG A 171 4.21 9.27 17.97
CA ARG A 171 4.10 10.26 19.05
C ARG A 171 4.39 9.64 20.41
N ASP A 172 4.06 8.36 20.60
CA ASP A 172 4.35 7.57 21.80
C ASP A 172 5.41 6.48 21.57
N PRO A 173 6.69 6.83 21.41
CA PRO A 173 7.77 5.83 21.44
C PRO A 173 7.91 5.16 22.82
N GLY A 174 7.39 5.79 23.88
CA GLY A 174 7.54 5.37 25.28
C GLY A 174 6.80 4.08 25.68
N ASN A 175 5.79 3.64 24.93
CA ASN A 175 5.02 2.42 25.26
C ASN A 175 5.54 1.15 24.54
N THR A 176 6.72 1.22 23.91
CA THR A 176 7.37 0.09 23.24
C THR A 176 8.72 -0.26 23.85
N GLN A 177 8.91 0.02 25.14
CA GLN A 177 9.92 -0.71 25.91
C GLN A 177 9.46 -2.17 25.99
N PRO A 178 10.18 -3.14 25.41
CA PRO A 178 9.96 -4.53 25.79
C PRO A 178 10.17 -4.60 27.30
N VAL A 179 9.21 -5.20 28.01
CA VAL A 179 9.35 -5.61 29.41
C VAL A 179 10.80 -6.06 29.61
N SER A 180 11.53 -5.29 30.41
CA SER A 180 12.97 -5.40 30.54
C SER A 180 13.34 -6.86 30.78
N LEU A 181 14.39 -7.31 30.10
CA LEU A 181 15.17 -8.51 30.38
C LEU A 181 15.67 -8.50 31.84
N ALA A 182 14.78 -8.72 32.81
CA ALA A 182 15.07 -8.59 34.23
C ALA A 182 14.59 -9.80 35.04
N ARG A 183 14.28 -10.94 34.40
CA ARG A 183 13.74 -12.07 35.16
C ARG A 183 13.99 -13.49 34.62
N ASP A 184 15.13 -13.75 33.97
CA ASP A 184 15.59 -15.14 33.76
C ASP A 184 17.13 -15.24 33.75
N ARG A 185 17.76 -14.54 34.70
CA ARG A 185 19.10 -14.91 35.19
C ARG A 185 19.04 -15.05 36.69
N LEU A 186 18.32 -16.06 37.16
CA LEU A 186 18.63 -16.70 38.43
C LEU A 186 18.27 -18.17 38.24
N GLU A 187 19.28 -19.01 38.51
CA GLU A 187 19.27 -20.48 38.63
C GLU A 187 19.55 -21.29 37.36
#